data_AF-A0A1V5ALC8-F1
#
_entry.id   AF-A0A1V5ALC8-F1
#
_cell.length_a   1.000
_cell.length_b   1.000
_cell.length_c   1.000
_cell.angle_alpha   90.00
_cell.angle_beta   90.00
_cell.angle_gamma   90.00
#
_symmetry.space_group_name_H-M   'P 1'
#
loop_
_entity.id
_entity.type
_entity.pdbx_description
1 polymer ?
#
loop_
_entity_poly.entity_id
_entity_poly.type
_entity_poly.pdbx_seq_one_letter_code
_entity_poly.pdbx_strand_id
1 'polypeptide(L)' 'MEGDTCRKLLDFFNYETKDYIWEIMDRCVAEKECVRKKELEQIEAQLNRTLKGYTYFINKPNGHQKGKEDEARVMTSL' A
#
# COMPACT_ATOMS: atom_id res chain seq x y z
N MET A 1 11.70 10.92 -13.27
CA MET A 1 12.06 10.70 -11.87
C MET A 1 10.90 9.97 -11.21
N GLU A 2 11.12 8.79 -10.64
CA GLU A 2 10.14 8.18 -9.74
C GLU A 2 10.07 9.05 -8.48
N GLY A 3 8.87 9.46 -8.07
CA GLY A 3 8.68 10.23 -6.83
C GLY A 3 9.07 9.43 -5.59
N ASP A 4 9.12 10.11 -4.44
CA ASP A 4 9.39 9.45 -3.16
C ASP A 4 8.24 8.54 -2.74
N THR A 5 8.60 7.46 -2.05
CA THR A 5 7.65 6.54 -1.43
C THR A 5 7.55 6.83 0.06
N CYS A 6 6.45 6.42 0.68
CA CYS A 6 6.29 6.53 2.13
C CYS A 6 7.44 5.88 2.89
N ARG A 7 7.93 4.72 2.41
CA ARG A 7 9.10 4.04 2.97
C ARG A 7 10.37 4.90 2.88
N LYS A 8 10.67 5.47 1.72
CA LYS A 8 11.88 6.32 1.56
C LYS A 8 11.88 7.51 2.51
N LEU A 9 10.72 8.13 2.74
CA LEU A 9 10.60 9.22 3.71
C LEU A 9 10.82 8.73 5.15
N LEU A 10 10.23 7.59 5.52
CA LEU A 10 10.41 7.02 6.87
C LEU A 10 11.87 6.62 7.12
N ASP A 11 12.50 5.97 6.14
CA ASP A 11 13.92 5.60 6.18
C ASP A 11 14.80 6.86 6.33
N PHE A 12 14.46 7.98 5.68
CA PHE A 12 15.19 9.26 5.79
C PHE A 12 15.18 9.83 7.21
N PHE A 13 14.10 9.63 7.97
CA PHE A 13 13.99 10.05 9.37
C PHE A 13 14.45 8.98 10.37
N ASN A 14 15.09 7.89 9.90
CA ASN A 14 15.51 6.74 10.71
C ASN A 14 14.36 6.02 11.42
N TYR A 15 13.16 6.01 10.85
CA TYR A 15 12.08 5.15 11.33
C TYR A 15 12.22 3.74 10.76
N GLU A 16 12.25 2.73 11.63
CA GLU A 16 12.23 1.33 11.20
C GLU A 16 10.80 0.92 10.81
N THR A 17 10.55 0.81 9.51
CA THR A 17 9.19 0.49 9.01
C THR A 17 8.68 -0.89 9.44
N LYS A 18 9.58 -1.81 9.80
CA LYS A 18 9.22 -3.15 10.29
C LYS A 18 8.60 -3.08 11.67
N ASP A 19 9.18 -2.27 12.56
CA ASP A 19 8.67 -2.05 13.91
C ASP A 19 7.28 -1.43 13.85
N TYR A 20 7.08 -0.46 12.95
CA TYR A 20 5.77 0.15 12.75
C TYR A 20 4.69 -0.86 12.28
N ILE A 21 5.03 -1.76 11.35
CA ILE A 21 4.10 -2.83 10.96
C ILE A 21 3.82 -3.75 12.15
N TRP A 22 4.87 -4.14 12.87
CA TRP A 22 4.76 -5.08 13.98
C TRP A 22 3.89 -4.53 15.12
N GLU A 23 4.07 -3.27 15.50
CA GLU A 23 3.24 -2.59 16.51
C GLU A 23 1.76 -2.56 16.14
N ILE A 24 1.44 -2.30 14.86
CA ILE A 24 0.05 -2.31 14.38
C ILE A 24 -0.53 -3.73 14.42
N MET A 25 0.24 -4.71 13.95
CA MET A 25 -0.19 -6.12 13.94
C MET A 25 -0.36 -6.67 15.35
N ASP A 26 0.52 -6.30 16.29
CA ASP A 26 0.42 -6.67 17.70
C ASP A 26 -0.86 -6.11 18.33
N ARG A 27 -1.20 -4.84 18.05
CA ARG A 27 -2.46 -4.24 18.50
C ARG A 27 -3.70 -4.98 17.98
N CYS A 28 -3.69 -5.40 16.71
CA CYS A 28 -4.79 -6.19 16.14
C CYS A 28 -5.00 -7.53 16.85
N VAL A 29 -3.95 -8.10 17.48
CA VAL A 29 -4.02 -9.35 18.25
C VAL A 29 -4.31 -9.08 19.73
N ALA A 30 -3.72 -8.03 20.30
CA ALA A 30 -3.75 -7.70 21.72
C ALA A 30 -5.11 -7.18 22.18
N GLU A 31 -5.85 -6.45 21.33
CA GLU A 31 -7.15 -5.86 21.68
C GLU A 31 -8.29 -6.91 21.79
N LYS A 32 -7.98 -8.22 21.74
CA LYS A 32 -8.96 -9.33 21.68
C LYS A 32 -9.99 -9.18 20.56
N GLU A 33 -9.73 -8.30 19.59
CA GLU A 33 -10.49 -8.31 18.35
C GLU A 33 -10.28 -9.70 17.74
N CYS A 34 -11.38 -10.42 17.53
CA CYS A 34 -11.35 -11.76 16.96
C CYS A 34 -11.08 -11.64 15.45
N VAL A 35 -9.97 -11.00 15.08
CA VAL A 35 -9.55 -10.81 13.69
C VAL A 35 -9.12 -12.16 13.15
N ARG A 36 -9.75 -12.60 12.07
CA ARG A 36 -9.40 -13.89 11.48
C ARG A 36 -7.99 -13.80 10.90
N LYS A 37 -7.24 -14.90 10.93
CA LYS A 37 -5.89 -14.98 10.32
C LYS A 37 -5.83 -14.37 8.91
N LYS A 38 -6.83 -14.66 8.07
CA LYS A 38 -6.92 -14.14 6.71
C LYS A 38 -7.05 -12.61 6.65
N GLU A 39 -7.71 -12.00 7.62
CA GLU A 39 -7.84 -10.54 7.72
C GLU A 39 -6.53 -9.92 8.21
N LEU A 40 -5.83 -10.56 9.16
CA LEU A 40 -4.48 -10.15 9.57
C LEU A 40 -3.49 -10.17 8.38
N GLU A 41 -3.49 -11.23 7.58
CA GLU A 41 -2.66 -11.31 6.37
C GLU A 41 -3.01 -10.20 5.35
N GLN A 42 -4.29 -9.83 5.24
CA GLN A 42 -4.71 -8.73 4.38
C GLN A 42 -4.25 -7.37 4.91
N ILE A 43 -4.34 -7.14 6.23
CA ILE A 43 -3.86 -5.93 6.89
C ILE A 43 -2.34 -5.79 6.67
N GLU A 44 -1.57 -6.85 6.95
CA GLU A 44 -0.13 -6.87 6.75
C GLU A 44 0.24 -6.57 5.29
N ALA A 45 -0.45 -7.20 4.33
CA ALA A 45 -0.23 -6.97 2.91
C ALA A 45 -0.54 -5.52 2.50
N GLN A 46 -1.60 -4.93 3.04
CA GLN A 46 -1.98 -3.54 2.78
C GLN A 46 -0.99 -2.54 3.38
N LEU A 47 -0.50 -2.77 4.60
CA LEU A 47 0.54 -1.95 5.22
C LEU A 47 1.82 -1.96 4.37
N ASN A 48 2.29 -3.15 4.00
CA ASN A 48 3.47 -3.32 3.16
C ASN A 48 3.32 -2.67 1.78
N ARG A 49 2.13 -2.76 1.17
CA ARG A 49 1.84 -2.10 -0.11
C ARG A 49 1.85 -0.58 0.03
N THR A 50 1.29 -0.06 1.11
CA THR A 50 1.17 1.39 1.35
C THR A 50 2.53 2.04 1.53
N LEU A 51 3.45 1.38 2.26
CA LEU A 51 4.83 1.86 2.41
C LEU A 51 5.59 1.95 1.08
N LYS A 52 5.28 1.08 0.12
CA LYS A 52 5.85 1.10 -1.23
C LYS A 52 5.15 2.10 -2.16
N GLY A 53 4.01 2.66 -1.75
CA GLY A 53 3.26 3.65 -2.52
C GLY A 53 3.92 5.03 -2.51
N TYR A 54 3.54 5.85 -3.49
CA TYR A 54 3.93 7.25 -3.54
C TYR A 54 3.39 8.04 -2.35
N THR A 55 4.12 9.08 -1.96
CA THR A 55 3.79 9.94 -0.80
C THR A 55 2.55 10.80 -1.03
N TYR A 56 2.19 11.05 -2.28
CA TYR A 56 1.02 11.85 -2.64
C TYR A 56 -0.24 11.00 -2.75
N PHE A 57 -1.38 11.62 -2.45
CA PHE A 57 -2.68 11.01 -2.66
C PHE A 57 -2.84 10.63 -4.14
N ILE A 58 -3.24 9.38 -4.37
CA ILE A 58 -3.76 8.99 -5.67
C ILE A 58 -5.16 9.59 -5.73
N ASN A 59 -5.34 10.66 -6.50
CA ASN A 59 -6.67 11.10 -6.92
C ASN A 59 -7.30 9.98 -7.75
N LYS A 60 -7.97 9.05 -7.08
CA LYS A 60 -8.90 8.16 -7.75
C LYS A 60 -10.17 8.97 -7.93
N PRO A 61 -10.56 9.35 -9.17
CA PRO A 61 -11.92 9.79 -9.39
C PRO A 61 -12.81 8.65 -8.89
N ASN A 62 -13.74 8.95 -7.99
CA ASN A 62 -14.69 7.98 -7.47
C ASN A 62 -15.38 7.28 -8.65
N GLY A 63 -15.03 6.02 -8.87
CA GLY A 63 -15.56 5.25 -9.97
C GLY A 63 -15.14 3.80 -9.83
N HIS A 64 -16.12 2.91 -9.63
CA HIS A 64 -15.96 1.51 -9.94
C HIS A 64 -15.35 1.35 -11.35
N GLN A 65 -14.07 1.02 -11.44
CA GLN A 65 -13.53 0.37 -12.63
C GLN A 65 -13.04 -1.02 -12.23
N LYS A 66 -14.02 -1.91 -12.20
CA LYS A 66 -13.86 -3.32 -12.47
C LYS A 66 -13.85 -3.42 -14.00
N GLY A 67 -12.70 -3.35 -14.65
CA GLY A 67 -12.63 -3.33 -16.12
C GLY A 67 -11.19 -3.36 -16.64
N LYS A 68 -10.94 -4.30 -17.54
CA LYS A 68 -9.68 -4.56 -18.26
C LYS A 68 -9.30 -3.41 -19.18
N GLU A 69 -8.01 -3.32 -19.51
CA GLU A 69 -7.36 -2.82 -20.75
C GLU A 69 -5.90 -2.54 -20.36
N ASP A 70 -4.84 -3.25 -20.76
CA ASP A 70 -4.51 -3.92 -22.02
C ASP A 70 -4.84 -3.10 -23.26
N GLU A 71 -4.37 -1.85 -23.26
CA GLU A 71 -4.36 -0.99 -24.45
C GLU A 71 -2.98 -0.34 -24.65
N ALA A 72 -1.93 -1.17 -24.67
CA ALA A 72 -0.63 -0.79 -25.22
C ALA A 72 -0.53 -1.27 -26.68
N ARG A 73 -1.46 -0.84 -27.55
CA ARG A 73 -1.36 -1.18 -28.98
C ARG A 73 -2.08 -0.27 -29.96
N VAL A 74 -1.96 1.07 -29.86
CA VAL A 74 -2.03 1.92 -31.07
C VAL A 74 -1.17 3.17 -30.90
N MET A 75 0.14 3.03 -31.12
CA MET A 75 0.99 4.14 -31.57
C MET A 75 2.02 3.63 -32.56
N THR A 76 1.55 3.27 -33.75
CA THR A 76 2.33 3.30 -35.00
C THR A 76 1.35 3.24 -36.16
N SER A 77 1.03 4.40 -36.71
CA SER A 77 0.82 4.62 -38.14
C SER A 77 1.08 6.09 -38.42
N LEU A 78 2.25 6.34 -39.00
CA LEU A 78 2.52 7.47 -39.89
C LEU A 78 1.65 7.35 -41.14
#